data_AF-A0A7X8RQ28-F1
#
_entry.id   AF-A0A7X8RQ28-F1
#
_cell.length_a   1.000
_cell.length_b   1.000
_cell.length_c   1.000
_cell.angle_alpha   90.00
_cell.angle_beta   90.00
_cell.angle_gamma   90.00
#
_symmetry.space_group_name_H-M   'P 1'
#
loop_
_entity.id
_entity.type
_entity.pdbx_description
1 polymer ?
#
loop_
_entity_poly.entity_id
_entity_poly.type
_entity_poly.pdbx_seq_one_letter_code
_entity_poly.pdbx_strand_id
1 'polypeptide(L)'
;MSIETYKNGMMYENFMCRAFKTTDRMKPGIDISYMRNLIDAENGESWVSHLPSADKQLVKVKTYINKAFEKLIKRRRKEEDKMQLRLLQEKAQNSFSSGELLDIIEQTMEITQDLK
;
A
#
# COMPACT_ATOMS: atom_id res chain seq x y z
N MET A 1 -9.28 -18.11 1.96
CA MET A 1 -8.97 -16.68 2.16
C MET A 1 -9.74 -16.15 3.35
N SER A 2 -9.06 -15.53 4.31
CA SER A 2 -9.69 -14.97 5.49
C SER A 2 -10.38 -13.62 5.19
N ILE A 3 -11.38 -13.26 6.00
CA ILE A 3 -12.01 -11.94 5.96
C ILE A 3 -10.97 -10.83 6.19
N GLU A 4 -9.96 -11.10 7.03
CA GLU A 4 -8.92 -10.14 7.39
C GLU A 4 -8.01 -9.81 6.20
N THR A 5 -7.53 -10.82 5.48
CA THR A 5 -6.71 -10.63 4.26
C THR A 5 -7.47 -9.81 3.21
N TYR A 6 -8.78 -10.00 3.09
CA TYR A 6 -9.62 -9.20 2.20
C TYR A 6 -9.73 -7.74 2.67
N LYS A 7 -9.97 -7.48 3.96
CA LYS A 7 -10.01 -6.12 4.51
C LYS A 7 -8.67 -5.39 4.32
N ASN A 8 -7.56 -6.04 4.62
CA ASN A 8 -6.22 -5.48 4.46
C ASN A 8 -5.90 -5.15 3.00
N GLY A 9 -6.32 -6.03 2.08
CA GLY A 9 -6.27 -5.71 0.67
C GLY A 9 -7.07 -4.46 0.31
N MET A 10 -8.32 -4.34 0.78
CA MET A 10 -9.15 -3.17 0.48
C MET A 10 -8.54 -1.88 1.02
N MET A 11 -7.88 -1.93 2.17
CA MET A 11 -7.19 -0.78 2.75
C MET A 11 -6.08 -0.27 1.83
N TYR A 12 -5.25 -1.18 1.31
CA TYR A 12 -4.27 -0.88 0.28
C TYR A 12 -4.91 -0.26 -0.96
N GLU A 13 -5.93 -0.91 -1.52
CA GLU A 13 -6.59 -0.44 -2.74
C GLU A 13 -7.19 0.96 -2.58
N ASN A 14 -7.84 1.24 -1.45
CA ASN A 14 -8.41 2.55 -1.14
C ASN A 14 -7.33 3.64 -1.04
N PHE A 15 -6.19 3.32 -0.41
CA PHE A 15 -5.04 4.20 -0.36
C PHE A 15 -4.51 4.51 -1.77
N MET A 16 -4.37 3.49 -2.61
CA MET A 16 -3.92 3.65 -4.00
C MET A 16 -4.90 4.50 -4.81
N CYS A 17 -6.20 4.21 -4.74
CA CYS A 17 -7.26 5.00 -5.39
C CYS A 17 -7.20 6.48 -4.97
N ARG A 18 -7.02 6.75 -3.67
CA ARG A 18 -6.89 8.11 -3.14
C ARG A 18 -5.67 8.81 -3.71
N ALA A 19 -4.50 8.16 -3.70
CA ALA A 19 -3.26 8.74 -4.19
C ALA A 19 -3.33 9.09 -5.69
N PHE A 20 -3.87 8.18 -6.50
CA PHE A 20 -3.96 8.31 -7.96
C PHE A 20 -5.20 9.05 -8.47
N LYS A 21 -6.13 9.46 -7.58
CA LYS A 21 -7.42 10.08 -7.95
C LYS A 21 -8.19 9.24 -8.97
N THR A 22 -8.36 7.95 -8.69
CA THR A 22 -9.03 7.05 -9.63
C THR A 22 -9.98 6.11 -8.90
N THR A 23 -11.08 5.77 -9.57
CA THR A 23 -12.03 4.74 -9.15
C THR A 23 -11.79 3.42 -9.85
N ASP A 24 -10.88 3.38 -10.82
CA ASP A 24 -10.50 2.18 -11.55
C ASP A 24 -9.53 1.35 -10.71
N ARG A 25 -10.11 0.36 -10.04
CA ARG A 25 -9.42 -0.57 -9.13
C ARG A 25 -8.57 -1.61 -9.87
N MET A 26 -8.80 -1.81 -11.17
CA MET A 26 -8.08 -2.82 -11.95
C MET A 26 -6.77 -2.33 -12.55
N LYS A 27 -6.38 -1.07 -12.29
CA LYS A 27 -5.10 -0.53 -12.78
C LYS A 27 -3.92 -1.26 -12.16
N PRO A 28 -2.84 -1.48 -12.94
CA PRO A 28 -1.61 -2.07 -12.42
C PRO A 28 -1.09 -1.35 -11.18
N GLY A 29 -0.89 -2.10 -10.10
CA GLY A 29 -0.45 -1.60 -8.81
C GLY A 29 -1.55 -1.07 -7.91
N ILE A 30 -2.79 -0.90 -8.36
CA ILE A 30 -3.91 -0.45 -7.50
C ILE A 30 -4.69 -1.64 -6.94
N ASP A 31 -4.86 -2.67 -7.76
CA ASP A 31 -5.72 -3.81 -7.47
C ASP A 31 -5.40 -4.48 -6.12
N ILE A 32 -6.45 -4.87 -5.42
CA ILE A 32 -6.39 -5.55 -4.13
C ILE A 32 -5.46 -6.78 -4.10
N SER A 33 -5.30 -7.47 -5.23
CA SER A 33 -4.47 -8.69 -5.33
C SER A 33 -3.01 -8.44 -4.97
N TYR A 34 -2.47 -7.23 -5.17
CA TYR A 34 -1.07 -6.95 -4.84
C TYR A 34 -0.77 -7.15 -3.35
N MET A 35 -1.60 -6.60 -2.48
CA MET A 35 -1.43 -6.75 -1.03
C MET A 35 -1.84 -8.16 -0.56
N ARG A 36 -2.90 -8.73 -1.13
CA ARG A 36 -3.33 -10.10 -0.80
C ARG A 36 -2.26 -11.13 -1.11
N ASN A 37 -1.64 -11.03 -2.28
CA ASN A 37 -0.57 -11.92 -2.71
C ASN A 37 0.67 -11.80 -1.81
N LEU A 38 0.96 -10.60 -1.31
CA LEU A 38 2.04 -10.41 -0.34
C LEU A 38 1.73 -11.11 0.98
N ILE A 39 0.54 -10.88 1.54
CA ILE A 39 0.09 -11.52 2.79
C ILE A 39 0.09 -13.05 2.66
N ASP A 40 -0.48 -13.57 1.56
CA ASP A 40 -0.54 -15.01 1.32
C ASP A 40 0.88 -15.61 1.18
N ALA A 41 1.80 -14.91 0.52
CA ALA A 41 3.20 -15.34 0.39
C ALA A 41 3.96 -15.30 1.72
N GLU A 42 3.75 -14.28 2.55
CA GLU A 42 4.35 -14.16 3.90
C GLU A 42 3.84 -15.27 4.84
N ASN A 43 2.59 -15.68 4.68
CA ASN A 43 2.00 -16.78 5.46
C ASN A 43 2.38 -18.18 4.95
N GLY A 44 3.15 -18.27 3.86
CA GLY A 44 3.59 -19.54 3.30
C GLY A 44 2.48 -20.35 2.61
N GLU A 45 1.43 -19.68 2.13
CA GLU A 45 0.28 -20.36 1.54
C GLU A 45 0.64 -21.07 0.23
N SER A 46 0.25 -22.35 0.09
CA SER A 46 0.76 -23.22 -0.97
C SER A 46 0.03 -23.09 -2.32
N TRP A 47 -1.20 -22.57 -2.32
CA TRP A 47 -1.97 -22.30 -3.55
C TRP A 47 -1.39 -21.15 -4.38
N VAL A 48 -0.48 -20.36 -3.81
CA VAL A 48 0.29 -19.32 -4.51
C VAL A 48 1.68 -19.77 -4.93
N SER A 49 1.94 -21.08 -5.05
CA SER A 49 3.24 -21.62 -5.50
C SER A 49 3.73 -21.11 -6.87
N HIS A 50 2.83 -20.61 -7.71
CA HIS A 50 3.15 -19.95 -8.98
C HIS A 50 3.51 -18.45 -8.82
N LEU A 51 3.27 -17.87 -7.65
CA LEU A 51 3.61 -16.48 -7.35
C LEU A 51 5.08 -16.35 -6.97
N PRO A 52 5.70 -15.18 -7.26
CA PRO A 52 7.01 -14.84 -6.73
C PRO A 52 7.08 -14.95 -5.21
N SER A 53 8.29 -15.13 -4.68
CA SER A 53 8.57 -15.15 -3.23
C SER A 53 8.04 -13.91 -2.51
N ALA A 54 7.80 -14.03 -1.20
CA ALA A 54 7.38 -12.92 -0.35
C ALA A 54 8.25 -11.66 -0.55
N ASP A 55 9.57 -11.80 -0.58
CA ASP A 55 10.50 -10.68 -0.84
C ASP A 55 10.24 -9.98 -2.19
N LYS A 56 9.99 -10.75 -3.25
CA LYS A 56 9.71 -10.20 -4.58
C LYS A 56 8.37 -9.49 -4.61
N GLN A 57 7.35 -10.04 -3.93
CA GLN A 57 6.06 -9.39 -3.78
C GLN A 57 6.21 -8.09 -2.97
N LEU A 58 6.98 -8.12 -1.88
CA LEU A 58 7.20 -6.98 -1.00
C LEU A 58 7.85 -5.83 -1.75
N VAL A 59 8.93 -6.10 -2.50
CA VAL A 59 9.60 -5.09 -3.36
C VAL A 59 8.62 -4.50 -4.37
N LYS A 60 7.76 -5.33 -4.98
CA LYS A 60 6.76 -4.88 -5.95
C LYS A 60 5.73 -3.96 -5.31
N VAL A 61 5.17 -4.34 -4.16
CA VAL A 61 4.19 -3.55 -3.42
C VAL A 61 4.80 -2.23 -2.95
N LYS A 62 6.01 -2.26 -2.37
CA LYS A 62 6.76 -1.06 -1.94
C LYS A 62 6.98 -0.07 -3.10
N THR A 63 7.28 -0.58 -4.30
CA THR A 63 7.44 0.26 -5.49
C THR A 63 6.17 1.05 -5.82
N TYR A 64 4.99 0.42 -5.74
CA TYR A 64 3.72 1.09 -6.01
C TYR A 64 3.31 2.04 -4.88
N ILE A 65 3.50 1.63 -3.61
CA ILE A 65 3.28 2.49 -2.45
C ILE A 65 4.15 3.75 -2.53
N ASN A 66 5.42 3.61 -2.91
CA ASN A 66 6.33 4.75 -3.07
C ASN A 66 5.80 5.75 -4.11
N LYS A 67 5.30 5.26 -5.26
CA LYS A 67 4.67 6.12 -6.28
C LYS A 67 3.41 6.81 -5.75
N ALA A 68 2.61 6.12 -4.93
CA ALA A 68 1.44 6.71 -4.30
C ALA A 68 1.82 7.86 -3.34
N PHE A 69 2.86 7.67 -2.51
CA PHE A 69 3.40 8.73 -1.66
C PHE A 69 3.86 9.94 -2.46
N GLU A 70 4.63 9.74 -3.54
CA GLU A 70 5.07 10.84 -4.40
C GLU A 70 3.89 11.67 -4.95
N LYS A 71 2.77 11.00 -5.30
CA LYS A 71 1.55 11.67 -5.76
C LYS A 71 0.87 12.45 -4.64
N LEU A 72 0.77 11.87 -3.44
CA LEU A 72 0.16 12.54 -2.29
C LEU A 72 0.97 13.75 -1.84
N ILE A 73 2.29 13.62 -1.70
CA ILE A 73 3.20 14.71 -1.31
C ILE A 73 3.08 15.90 -2.28
N LYS A 74 3.04 15.64 -3.59
CA LYS A 74 2.87 16.68 -4.62
C LYS A 74 1.52 17.40 -4.51
N ARG A 75 0.48 16.72 -4.04
CA ARG A 75 -0.88 17.27 -3.92
C ARG A 75 -1.13 18.03 -2.62
N ARG A 76 -0.31 17.78 -1.60
CA ARG A 76 -0.46 18.44 -0.31
C ARG A 76 -0.13 19.92 -0.39
N ARG A 77 -0.88 20.72 0.36
CA ARG A 77 -0.63 22.17 0.50
C ARG A 77 0.17 22.48 1.76
N LYS A 78 -0.19 21.87 2.89
CA LYS A 78 0.50 22.06 4.17
C LYS A 78 1.87 21.39 4.13
N GLU A 79 2.91 22.13 4.49
CA GLU A 79 4.28 21.59 4.54
C GLU A 79 4.46 20.57 5.67
N GLU A 80 3.75 20.72 6.79
CA GLU A 80 3.71 19.75 7.89
C GLU A 80 3.25 18.38 7.39
N ASP A 81 2.10 18.32 6.69
CA ASP A 81 1.61 17.07 6.09
C ASP A 81 2.64 16.49 5.10
N LYS A 82 3.28 17.32 4.28
CA LYS A 82 4.31 16.84 3.34
C LYS A 82 5.49 16.22 4.06
N MET A 83 5.93 16.83 5.16
CA MET A 83 7.03 16.32 5.97
C MET A 83 6.65 14.96 6.59
N GLN A 84 5.47 14.86 7.20
CA GLN A 84 4.96 13.60 7.75
C GLN A 84 4.85 12.51 6.68
N LEU A 85 4.32 12.85 5.49
CA LEU A 85 4.24 11.90 4.38
C LEU A 85 5.61 11.44 3.87
N ARG A 86 6.64 12.31 3.87
CA ARG A 86 8.01 11.91 3.51
C ARG A 86 8.60 10.94 4.55
N LEU A 87 8.36 11.18 5.83
CA LEU A 87 8.78 10.25 6.90
C LEU A 87 8.09 8.89 6.77
N LEU A 88 6.79 8.88 6.50
CA LEU A 88 6.04 7.65 6.26
C LEU A 88 6.48 6.93 4.97
N GLN A 89 6.81 7.67 3.92
CA GLN A 89 7.37 7.13 2.68
C GLN A 89 8.71 6.42 2.95
N GLU A 90 9.62 7.03 3.70
CA GLU A 90 10.89 6.43 4.08
C GLU A 90 10.69 5.16 4.93
N LYS A 91 9.76 5.19 5.90
CA LYS A 91 9.38 3.99 6.66
C LYS A 91 8.85 2.89 5.74
N ALA A 92 8.00 3.23 4.76
CA ALA A 92 7.47 2.25 3.80
C ALA A 92 8.57 1.65 2.93
N GLN A 93 9.60 2.42 2.59
CA GLN A 93 10.77 1.92 1.85
C GLN A 93 11.66 1.00 2.70
N ASN A 94 11.63 1.15 4.02
CA ASN A 94 12.40 0.33 4.96
C ASN A 94 11.58 -0.78 5.63
N SER A 95 10.33 -0.98 5.23
CA SER A 95 9.48 -2.03 5.80
C SER A 95 9.88 -3.43 5.32
N PHE A 96 9.62 -4.42 6.17
CA PHE A 96 9.96 -5.83 5.95
C PHE A 96 8.73 -6.75 5.86
N SER A 97 7.51 -6.22 6.01
CA SER A 97 6.29 -7.02 5.95
C SER A 97 5.08 -6.25 5.43
N SER A 98 4.02 -6.99 5.06
CA SER A 98 2.70 -6.43 4.78
C SER A 98 2.09 -5.70 5.98
N GLY A 99 2.27 -6.23 7.19
CA GLY A 99 1.76 -5.62 8.43
C GLY A 99 2.29 -4.20 8.61
N GLU A 100 3.60 -4.02 8.55
CA GLU A 100 4.22 -2.69 8.65
C GLU A 100 3.73 -1.73 7.56
N LEU A 101 3.54 -2.23 6.33
CA LEU A 101 3.01 -1.42 5.24
C LEU A 101 1.57 -0.98 5.49
N LEU A 102 0.74 -1.84 6.07
CA LEU A 102 -0.65 -1.53 6.40
C LEU A 102 -0.75 -0.48 7.50
N ASP A 103 0.06 -0.58 8.54
CA ASP A 103 0.13 0.45 9.61
C ASP A 103 0.53 1.82 9.05
N ILE A 104 1.47 1.83 8.10
CA ILE A 104 1.90 3.06 7.41
C ILE A 104 0.79 3.61 6.52
N ILE A 105 0.08 2.73 5.82
CA ILE A 105 -1.09 3.10 5.00
C ILE A 105 -2.18 3.71 5.88
N GLU A 106 -2.44 3.15 7.06
CA GLU A 106 -3.44 3.68 8.00
C GLU A 106 -3.14 5.13 8.39
N GLN A 107 -1.94 5.37 8.91
CA GLN A 107 -1.47 6.70 9.28
C GLN A 107 -1.53 7.67 8.10
N THR A 108 -1.16 7.20 6.90
CA THR A 108 -1.23 8.01 5.68
C THR A 108 -2.67 8.37 5.32
N MET A 109 -3.61 7.45 5.52
CA MET A 109 -5.04 7.65 5.25
C MET A 109 -5.67 8.63 6.23
N GLU A 110 -5.20 8.71 7.48
CA GLU A 110 -5.61 9.70 8.46
C GLU A 110 -5.12 11.11 8.09
N ILE A 111 -3.81 11.25 7.80
CA ILE A 111 -3.23 12.50 7.28
C ILE A 111 -3.92 12.93 5.99
N THR A 112 -4.49 11.96 5.25
CA THR A 112 -5.14 12.22 3.96
C THR A 112 -6.64 12.14 3.88
N GLN A 113 -7.31 12.19 5.03
CA GLN A 113 -8.76 12.12 5.11
C GLN A 113 -9.50 13.26 4.38
N ASP A 114 -8.88 14.43 4.24
CA ASP A 114 -9.42 15.61 3.57
C ASP A 114 -9.39 15.52 2.04
N LEU A 115 -8.62 14.57 1.48
CA LEU A 115 -8.51 14.34 0.04
C LEU A 115 -9.51 13.30 -0.50
N LYS A 116 -10.55 12.97 0.28
CA LYS A 116 -11.63 12.05 -0.12
C LYS A 116 -12.30 12.51 -1.41
#